data_AF-A0A7K9C4D5-F1
#
_entry.id   AF-A0A7K9C4D5-F1
#
_cell.length_a   1.000
_cell.length_b   1.000
_cell.length_c   1.000
_cell.angle_alpha   90.00
_cell.angle_beta   90.00
_cell.angle_gamma   90.00
#
_symmetry.space_group_name_H-M   'P 1'
#
loop_
_entity.id
_entity.type
_entity.pdbx_description
1 polymer ?
#
loop_
_entity_poly.entity_id
_entity_poly.type
_entity_poly.pdbx_seq_one_letter_code
_entity_poly.pdbx_strand_id
1 'polypeptide(L)'
;LTAYVAKVFSMAIKLIDIEPEVICGAVKWLILEKQKPDGVFKEDAPVIHNEMLGGYQGAEPEVSLTAFVLVALLESKEICKDYINSLDTAIDRAAAYLSKRYQGLARPYTVALTSYALALAGKLSSEKVLMKHSK
;
A
#
# COMPACT_ATOMS: atom_id res chain seq x y z
N LEU A 1 4.89 9.44 1.99
CA LEU A 1 4.80 10.33 0.80
C LEU A 1 5.23 9.63 -0.49
N THR A 2 6.41 8.98 -0.53
CA THR A 2 6.95 8.31 -1.72
C THR A 2 5.97 7.36 -2.42
N ALA A 3 5.25 6.53 -1.65
CA ALA A 3 4.23 5.64 -2.19
C ALA A 3 3.06 6.37 -2.87
N TYR A 4 2.67 7.55 -2.38
CA TYR A 4 1.62 8.35 -3.02
C TYR A 4 2.07 8.86 -4.39
N VAL A 5 3.29 9.39 -4.47
CA VAL A 5 3.87 9.86 -5.73
C VAL A 5 3.99 8.70 -6.73
N ALA A 6 4.52 7.55 -6.31
CA ALA A 6 4.62 6.36 -7.16
C ALA A 6 3.25 5.92 -7.69
N LYS A 7 2.22 5.89 -6.83
CA LYS A 7 0.84 5.58 -7.23
C LYS A 7 0.32 6.56 -8.27
N VAL A 8 0.40 7.87 -8.01
CA VAL A 8 -0.13 8.91 -8.90
C VAL A 8 0.59 8.90 -10.24
N PHE A 9 1.92 8.75 -10.25
CA PHE A 9 2.69 8.67 -11.49
C PHE A 9 2.36 7.40 -12.29
N SER A 10 2.14 6.28 -11.61
CA SER A 10 1.70 5.04 -12.28
C SER A 10 0.33 5.17 -12.96
N MET A 11 -0.57 5.99 -12.40
CA MET A 11 -1.84 6.31 -13.05
C MET A 11 -1.66 7.33 -14.19
N ALA A 12 -0.79 8.32 -13.99
CA ALA A 12 -0.59 9.44 -14.92
C ALA A 12 0.23 9.08 -16.17
N ILE A 13 1.11 8.07 -16.13
CA ILE A 13 1.96 7.65 -17.26
C ILE A 13 1.15 7.28 -18.52
N LYS A 14 -0.13 6.94 -18.36
CA LYS A 14 -1.06 6.68 -19.48
C LYS A 14 -1.51 7.94 -20.20
N LEU A 15 -1.26 9.12 -19.63
CA LEU A 15 -1.76 10.42 -20.08
C LEU A 15 -0.64 11.41 -20.38
N ILE A 16 0.48 11.34 -19.65
CA ILE A 16 1.64 12.20 -19.80
C ILE A 16 2.92 11.36 -19.83
N ASP A 17 3.96 11.90 -20.46
CA ASP A 17 5.25 11.22 -20.54
C ASP A 17 5.98 11.24 -19.19
N ILE A 18 6.20 10.06 -18.63
CA ILE A 18 6.92 9.85 -17.37
C ILE A 18 7.86 8.67 -17.60
N GLU A 19 9.16 8.86 -17.37
CA GLU A 19 10.15 7.80 -17.46
C GLU A 19 9.84 6.68 -16.44
N PRO A 20 9.69 5.41 -16.87
CA PRO A 20 9.41 4.28 -15.98
C PRO A 20 10.39 4.15 -14.81
N GLU A 21 11.65 4.52 -15.04
CA GLU A 21 12.74 4.49 -14.05
C GLU A 21 12.44 5.37 -12.83
N VAL A 22 11.71 6.48 -13.02
CA VAL A 22 11.31 7.37 -11.92
C VAL A 22 10.32 6.67 -10.99
N ILE A 23 9.35 5.94 -11.56
CA ILE A 23 8.35 5.19 -10.82
C ILE A 23 9.01 3.99 -10.15
N CYS A 24 9.75 3.20 -10.92
CA CYS A 24 10.33 1.95 -10.46
C CYS A 24 11.48 2.18 -9.48
N GLY A 25 12.21 3.29 -9.58
CA GLY A 25 13.17 3.72 -8.57
C GLY A 25 12.50 3.94 -7.20
N ALA A 26 11.36 4.66 -7.18
CA ALA A 26 10.60 4.88 -5.96
C ALA A 26 10.03 3.57 -5.38
N VAL A 27 9.49 2.70 -6.24
CA VAL A 27 8.97 1.37 -5.84
C VAL A 27 10.07 0.49 -5.26
N LYS A 28 11.24 0.44 -5.92
CA LYS A 28 12.39 -0.33 -5.46
C LYS A 28 12.87 0.16 -4.10
N TRP A 29 12.95 1.48 -3.90
CA TRP A 29 13.32 2.06 -2.61
C TRP A 29 12.32 1.70 -1.50
N LEU A 30 11.01 1.74 -1.78
CA LEU A 30 10.00 1.31 -0.80
C LEU A 30 10.23 -0.14 -0.37
N ILE A 31 10.45 -1.04 -1.33
CA ILE A 31 10.64 -2.47 -1.05
C ILE A 31 11.93 -2.72 -0.27
N LEU A 32 13.04 -2.12 -0.68
CA LEU A 32 14.36 -2.40 -0.10
C LEU A 32 14.57 -1.73 1.26
N GLU A 33 14.10 -0.49 1.40
CA GLU A 33 14.43 0.34 2.56
C GLU A 33 13.31 0.39 3.60
N LYS A 34 12.06 0.12 3.21
CA LYS A 34 10.89 0.35 4.08
C LYS A 34 10.06 -0.89 4.40
N GLN A 35 10.18 -1.96 3.61
CA GLN A 35 9.51 -3.22 3.93
C GLN A 35 10.31 -4.06 4.93
N LYS A 36 9.64 -4.53 5.98
CA LYS A 36 10.22 -5.45 6.97
C LYS A 36 10.00 -6.92 6.59
N PRO A 37 10.74 -7.86 7.21
CA PRO A 37 10.62 -9.29 6.91
C PRO A 37 9.22 -9.87 7.12
N ASP A 38 8.43 -9.30 8.03
CA ASP A 38 7.04 -9.69 8.32
C ASP A 38 6.02 -9.06 7.35
N GLY A 39 6.46 -8.24 6.39
CA GLY A 39 5.65 -7.62 5.35
C GLY A 39 5.14 -6.22 5.66
N VAL A 40 5.34 -5.70 6.87
CA VAL A 40 4.95 -4.34 7.24
C VAL A 40 5.83 -3.31 6.55
N PHE A 41 5.24 -2.19 6.14
CA PHE A 41 6.00 -0.99 5.77
C PHE A 41 6.06 -0.03 6.96
N LYS A 42 7.25 0.49 7.25
CA LYS A 42 7.45 1.50 8.31
C LYS A 42 7.87 2.84 7.74
N GLU A 43 7.36 3.88 8.35
CA GLU A 43 7.81 5.25 8.14
C GLU A 43 8.73 5.62 9.32
N ASP A 44 9.97 5.98 8.99
CA ASP A 44 11.01 6.28 9.99
C ASP A 44 11.14 7.79 10.23
N ALA A 45 10.56 8.62 9.36
CA ALA A 45 10.58 10.07 9.47
C ALA A 45 9.25 10.61 10.03
N PRO A 46 9.29 11.62 10.92
CA PRO A 46 8.07 12.30 11.33
C PRO A 46 7.43 13.00 10.13
N VAL A 47 6.15 12.74 9.91
CA VAL A 47 5.39 13.44 8.87
C VAL A 47 5.13 14.87 9.33
N ILE A 48 5.58 15.85 8.53
CA ILE A 48 5.56 17.27 8.89
C ILE A 48 4.14 17.86 8.78
N HIS A 49 3.36 17.42 7.78
CA HIS A 49 1.96 17.83 7.56
C HIS A 49 1.01 16.68 7.84
N ASN A 50 0.54 16.62 9.08
CA ASN A 50 -0.37 15.56 9.52
C ASN A 50 -1.74 15.62 8.84
N GLU A 51 -2.16 16.79 8.37
CA GLU A 51 -3.43 16.96 7.63
C GLU A 51 -3.42 16.18 6.32
N MET A 52 -2.25 16.01 5.69
CA MET A 52 -2.10 15.23 4.45
C MET A 52 -2.21 13.73 4.66
N LEU A 53 -2.20 13.25 5.91
CA LEU A 53 -2.38 11.84 6.23
C LEU A 53 -3.85 11.44 6.35
N GLY A 54 -4.77 12.40 6.42
CA GLY A 54 -6.21 12.15 6.54
C GLY A 54 -6.55 11.26 7.73
N GLY A 55 -7.31 10.18 7.48
CA GLY A 55 -7.79 9.24 8.50
C GLY A 55 -6.70 8.40 9.20
N TYR A 56 -5.41 8.63 8.92
CA TYR A 56 -4.29 7.88 9.49
C TYR A 56 -4.08 8.11 11.00
N GLN A 57 -4.39 9.30 11.51
CA GLN A 57 -4.20 9.61 12.93
C GLN A 57 -5.12 8.76 13.82
N GLY A 58 -4.52 7.90 14.65
CA GLY A 58 -5.25 6.98 15.53
C GLY A 58 -5.84 5.74 14.85
N ALA A 59 -5.55 5.52 13.56
CA ALA A 59 -6.08 4.44 12.73
C ALA A 59 -5.02 3.40 12.38
N GLU A 60 -4.59 2.64 13.40
CA GLU A 60 -3.75 1.44 13.21
C GLU A 60 -2.62 1.71 12.19
N PRO A 61 -1.73 2.68 12.49
CA PRO A 61 -0.93 3.39 11.49
C PRO A 61 -0.08 2.45 10.62
N GLU A 62 0.49 1.40 11.22
CA GLU A 62 1.26 0.41 10.47
C GLU A 62 0.42 -0.36 9.43
N VAL A 63 -0.85 -0.67 9.76
CA VAL A 63 -1.76 -1.37 8.85
C VAL A 63 -2.22 -0.44 7.75
N SER A 64 -2.67 0.77 8.10
CA SER A 64 -3.11 1.78 7.13
C SER A 64 -1.97 2.14 6.16
N LEU A 65 -0.75 2.33 6.65
CA LEU A 65 0.42 2.59 5.82
C LEU A 65 0.73 1.41 4.89
N THR A 66 0.77 0.20 5.44
CA THR A 66 1.07 -1.01 4.66
C THR A 66 0.02 -1.25 3.57
N ALA A 67 -1.26 -1.06 3.88
CA ALA A 67 -2.36 -1.15 2.90
C ALA A 67 -2.20 -0.09 1.80
N PHE A 68 -1.89 1.15 2.18
CA PHE A 68 -1.65 2.22 1.22
C PHE A 68 -0.46 1.93 0.29
N VAL A 69 0.66 1.45 0.85
CA VAL A 69 1.85 1.09 0.06
C VAL A 69 1.54 -0.10 -0.85
N LEU A 70 0.82 -1.12 -0.37
CA LEU A 70 0.40 -2.25 -1.20
C LEU A 70 -0.40 -1.80 -2.43
N VAL A 71 -1.34 -0.87 -2.25
CA VAL A 71 -2.07 -0.28 -3.39
C VAL A 71 -1.09 0.37 -4.38
N ALA A 72 -0.14 1.17 -3.91
CA ALA A 72 0.85 1.80 -4.80
C ALA A 72 1.72 0.78 -5.55
N LEU A 73 2.12 -0.32 -4.90
CA LEU A 73 2.86 -1.41 -5.55
C LEU A 73 2.02 -2.12 -6.63
N LEU A 74 0.73 -2.32 -6.38
CA LEU A 74 -0.17 -2.95 -7.34
C LEU A 74 -0.43 -2.05 -8.55
N GLU A 75 -0.64 -0.74 -8.35
CA GLU A 75 -0.83 0.22 -9.44
C GLU A 75 0.42 0.37 -10.33
N SER A 76 1.62 0.22 -9.76
CA SER A 76 2.89 0.28 -10.48
C SER A 76 3.34 -1.06 -11.07
N LYS A 77 2.60 -2.15 -10.80
CA LYS A 77 3.04 -3.51 -11.11
C LYS A 77 3.35 -3.72 -12.59
N GLU A 78 2.44 -3.32 -13.47
CA GLU A 78 2.61 -3.53 -14.91
C GLU A 78 3.78 -2.74 -15.50
N ILE A 79 4.15 -1.62 -14.89
CA ILE A 79 5.26 -0.76 -15.30
C ILE A 79 6.58 -1.34 -14.79
N CYS A 80 6.60 -1.83 -13.55
CA CYS A 80 7.84 -2.16 -12.84
C CYS A 80 8.17 -3.64 -12.74
N LYS A 81 7.31 -4.54 -13.23
CA LYS A 81 7.54 -6.01 -13.17
C LYS A 81 8.88 -6.43 -13.79
N ASP A 82 9.27 -5.82 -14.91
CA ASP A 82 10.51 -6.16 -15.62
C ASP A 82 11.75 -5.47 -15.01
N TYR A 83 11.53 -4.45 -14.17
CA TYR A 83 12.59 -3.68 -13.51
C TYR A 83 12.93 -4.20 -12.11
N ILE A 84 11.98 -4.89 -11.45
CA ILE A 84 12.07 -5.26 -10.04
C ILE A 84 11.62 -6.71 -9.84
N ASN A 85 12.60 -7.63 -9.86
CA ASN A 85 12.35 -9.07 -9.66
C ASN A 85 11.70 -9.42 -8.31
N SER A 86 11.89 -8.59 -7.28
CA SER A 86 11.33 -8.81 -5.93
C SER A 86 9.91 -8.26 -5.75
N LEU A 87 9.32 -7.62 -6.76
CA LEU A 87 8.04 -6.92 -6.64
C LEU A 87 6.88 -7.83 -6.23
N ASP A 88 6.71 -8.97 -6.92
CA ASP A 88 5.64 -9.92 -6.59
C ASP A 88 5.80 -10.47 -5.16
N THR A 89 7.04 -10.78 -4.76
CA THR A 89 7.31 -11.27 -3.39
C THR A 89 7.00 -10.19 -2.35
N ALA A 90 7.32 -8.93 -2.64
CA ALA A 90 7.01 -7.80 -1.76
C ALA A 90 5.49 -7.60 -1.61
N ILE A 91 4.75 -7.67 -2.72
CA ILE A 91 3.28 -7.60 -2.76
C ILE A 91 2.68 -8.73 -1.92
N ASP A 92 3.12 -9.97 -2.13
CA ASP A 92 2.60 -11.13 -1.39
C ASP A 92 2.87 -11.04 0.11
N ARG A 93 4.05 -10.56 0.52
CA ARG A 93 4.36 -10.34 1.94
C ARG A 93 3.48 -9.28 2.57
N ALA A 94 3.26 -8.15 1.90
CA ALA A 94 2.39 -7.09 2.41
C ALA A 94 0.93 -7.57 2.49
N ALA A 95 0.44 -8.26 1.46
CA ALA A 95 -0.90 -8.83 1.46
C ALA A 95 -1.07 -9.87 2.58
N ALA A 96 -0.08 -10.73 2.81
CA ALA A 96 -0.11 -11.71 3.91
C ALA A 96 -0.11 -11.03 5.29
N TYR A 97 0.66 -9.96 5.48
CA TYR A 97 0.66 -9.16 6.70
C TYR A 97 -0.74 -8.58 7.00
N LEU A 98 -1.39 -8.01 5.98
CA LEU A 98 -2.71 -7.39 6.08
C LEU A 98 -3.80 -8.43 6.32
N SER A 99 -3.81 -9.54 5.58
CA SER A 99 -4.79 -10.62 5.74
C SER A 99 -4.81 -11.19 7.16
N LYS A 100 -3.64 -11.32 7.80
CA LYS A 100 -3.54 -11.79 9.20
C LYS A 100 -4.18 -10.83 10.20
N ARG A 101 -4.16 -9.52 9.93
CA ARG A 101 -4.69 -8.49 10.83
C ARG A 101 -6.13 -8.10 10.51
N TYR A 102 -6.61 -8.39 9.31
CA TYR A 102 -7.88 -7.93 8.77
C TYR A 102 -9.08 -8.14 9.72
N GLN A 103 -9.18 -9.32 10.35
CA GLN A 103 -10.29 -9.64 11.26
C GLN A 103 -10.26 -8.86 12.58
N GLY A 104 -9.07 -8.39 13.00
CA GLY A 104 -8.86 -7.65 14.24
C GLY A 104 -8.96 -6.13 14.09
N LEU A 105 -9.18 -5.63 12.87
CA LEU A 105 -9.27 -4.19 12.61
C LEU A 105 -10.59 -3.63 13.14
N ALA A 106 -10.50 -2.49 13.83
CA ALA A 106 -11.66 -1.85 14.46
C ALA A 106 -12.04 -0.50 13.82
N ARG A 107 -11.10 0.15 13.14
CA ARG A 107 -11.30 1.50 12.61
C ARG A 107 -11.87 1.43 11.19
N PRO A 108 -13.02 2.06 10.89
CA PRO A 108 -13.63 2.01 9.55
C PRO A 108 -12.68 2.39 8.43
N TYR A 109 -11.86 3.42 8.63
CA TYR A 109 -10.84 3.85 7.67
C TYR A 109 -9.82 2.73 7.36
N THR A 110 -9.18 2.15 8.38
CA THR A 110 -8.21 1.06 8.21
C THR A 110 -8.86 -0.15 7.55
N VAL A 111 -10.08 -0.50 7.97
CA VAL A 111 -10.84 -1.64 7.43
C VAL A 111 -11.11 -1.42 5.95
N ALA A 112 -11.62 -0.25 5.55
CA ALA A 112 -11.94 0.07 4.17
C ALA A 112 -10.69 0.03 3.28
N LEU A 113 -9.62 0.71 3.69
CA LEU A 113 -8.37 0.76 2.95
C LEU A 113 -7.73 -0.63 2.82
N THR A 114 -7.72 -1.41 3.89
CA THR A 114 -7.19 -2.78 3.88
C THR A 114 -8.03 -3.70 3.00
N SER A 115 -9.36 -3.58 3.05
CA SER A 115 -10.26 -4.34 2.19
C SER A 115 -9.99 -4.08 0.72
N TYR A 116 -9.84 -2.80 0.36
CA TYR A 116 -9.52 -2.38 -1.00
C TYR A 116 -8.17 -2.93 -1.46
N ALA A 117 -7.12 -2.78 -0.65
CA ALA A 117 -5.80 -3.29 -0.98
C ALA A 117 -5.78 -4.82 -1.16
N LEU A 118 -6.46 -5.57 -0.29
CA LEU A 118 -6.59 -7.02 -0.41
C LEU A 118 -7.45 -7.45 -1.62
N ALA A 119 -8.49 -6.68 -1.95
CA ALA A 119 -9.31 -6.94 -3.13
C ALA A 119 -8.51 -6.75 -4.42
N LEU A 120 -7.75 -5.67 -4.53
CA LEU A 120 -6.82 -5.44 -5.65
C LEU A 120 -5.77 -6.55 -5.77
N ALA A 121 -5.27 -7.06 -4.64
CA ALA A 121 -4.32 -8.18 -4.62
C ALA A 121 -4.95 -9.55 -4.91
N GLY A 122 -6.29 -9.64 -5.02
CA GLY A 122 -7.00 -10.91 -5.13
C GLY A 122 -6.91 -11.80 -3.88
N LYS A 123 -6.67 -11.21 -2.71
CA LYS A 123 -6.47 -11.91 -1.42
C LYS A 123 -7.56 -11.63 -0.38
N LEU A 124 -8.60 -10.87 -0.74
CA LEU A 124 -9.72 -10.59 0.17
C LEU A 124 -10.57 -11.85 0.37
N SER A 125 -10.62 -12.36 1.59
CA SER A 125 -11.36 -13.60 1.91
C SER A 125 -12.86 -13.39 2.11
N SER A 126 -13.29 -12.23 2.61
CA SER A 126 -14.70 -11.90 2.82
C SER A 126 -14.91 -10.41 3.05
N GLU A 127 -15.97 -9.85 2.47
CA GLU A 127 -16.41 -8.46 2.69
C GLU A 127 -17.14 -8.26 4.03
N LYS A 128 -17.39 -9.33 4.81
CA LYS A 128 -18.15 -9.27 6.07
C LYS A 128 -17.56 -8.27 7.06
N VAL A 129 -16.23 -8.18 7.15
CA VAL A 129 -15.55 -7.26 8.07
C VAL A 129 -15.74 -5.82 7.62
N LEU A 130 -15.64 -5.55 6.32
CA LEU A 130 -15.94 -4.24 5.72
C LEU A 130 -17.37 -3.81 6.02
N MET A 131 -18.34 -4.69 5.72
CA MET A 131 -19.76 -4.40 5.92
C MET A 131 -20.11 -4.12 7.39
N LYS A 132 -19.48 -4.85 8.32
CA LYS A 132 -19.67 -4.65 9.76
C LYS A 132 -19.26 -3.24 10.23
N HIS A 133 -18.26 -2.64 9.58
CA HIS A 133 -17.71 -1.32 9.95
C HIS A 133 -18.19 -0.18 9.04
N SER A 134 -19.21 -0.42 8.21
CA SER A 134 -19.78 0.58 7.29
C SER A 134 -20.83 1.52 7.93
N LYS A 135 -21.05 1.42 9.24
CA LYS A 135 -22.03 2.20 9.99
C LYS A 135 -21.38 3.32 10.79
#